data_AF-A0A2T2RMU0-F1
#
_entry.id   AF-A0A2T2RMU0-F1
#
_cell.length_a   1.000
_cell.length_b   1.000
_cell.length_c   1.000
_cell.angle_alpha   90.00
_cell.angle_beta   90.00
_cell.angle_gamma   90.00
#
_symmetry.space_group_name_H-M   'P 1'
#
loop_
_entity.id
_entity.type
_entity.pdbx_description
1 polymer ?
#
loop_
_entity_poly.entity_id
_entity_poly.type
_entity_poly.pdbx_seq_one_letter_code
_entity_poly.pdbx_strand_id
1 'polypeptide(L)'
;MQLVLQQIMHCPYQGAMKRLYLESKVMELIALRLGQFLEASGGQKRSPSLRADDVERIYRAKEILLQNLTDPPYLATLARRVALNEHKLKVGFRELFDTTVFGYLHTQRMERAKQLLEAGSMTIIAIAQTVGYANRSHFAAAFRKWFGANPMAYLGTSSRKGGLSVAVRDLIFGSRGGRERKRRAFSVSPELGTKRSRYGP
;
A
#
# COMPACT_ATOMS: atom_id res chain seq x y z
N MET A 1 14.78 12.26 27.23
CA MET A 1 13.76 11.18 27.10
C MET A 1 13.73 10.22 28.27
N GLN A 2 14.84 9.53 28.59
CA GLN A 2 14.86 8.49 29.64
C GLN A 2 14.45 9.01 31.03
N LEU A 3 14.89 10.22 31.39
CA LEU A 3 14.50 10.90 32.64
C LEU A 3 12.98 11.17 32.71
N VAL A 4 12.36 11.60 31.61
CA VAL A 4 10.92 11.89 31.55
C VAL A 4 10.09 10.60 31.69
N LEU A 5 10.56 9.51 31.08
CA LEU A 5 9.95 8.19 31.25
C LEU A 5 10.05 7.71 32.70
N GLN A 6 11.20 7.88 33.34
CA GLN A 6 11.37 7.57 34.76
C GLN A 6 10.42 8.38 35.65
N GLN A 7 10.24 9.67 35.35
CA GLN A 7 9.31 10.55 36.05
C GLN A 7 7.84 10.14 35.88
N ILE A 8 7.44 9.68 34.68
CA ILE A 8 6.11 9.10 34.45
C ILE A 8 5.92 7.84 35.28
N MET A 9 6.93 6.95 35.29
CA MET A 9 6.88 5.68 36.02
C MET A 9 6.84 5.87 37.55
N HIS A 10 7.45 6.94 38.05
CA HIS A 10 7.49 7.27 39.48
C HIS A 10 6.64 8.50 39.83
N CYS A 11 5.48 8.66 39.19
CA CYS A 11 4.58 9.78 39.47
C CYS A 11 4.14 9.79 40.95
N PRO A 12 4.49 10.83 41.74
CA PRO A 12 4.16 10.89 43.17
C PRO A 12 2.71 11.34 43.44
N TYR A 13 2.02 11.84 42.41
CA TYR A 13 0.67 12.41 42.53
C TYR A 13 -0.43 11.37 42.29
N GLN A 14 -1.62 11.64 42.86
CA GLN A 14 -2.83 10.84 42.71
C GLN A 14 -4.02 11.69 42.22
N GLY A 15 -5.12 11.04 41.83
CA GLY A 15 -6.35 11.72 41.42
C GLY A 15 -6.16 12.70 40.25
N ALA A 16 -6.83 13.85 40.31
CA ALA A 16 -6.75 14.88 39.28
C ALA A 16 -5.31 15.41 39.04
N MET A 17 -4.50 15.48 40.11
CA MET A 17 -3.10 15.93 40.00
C MET A 17 -2.23 14.93 39.24
N LYS A 18 -2.47 13.61 39.39
CA LYS A 18 -1.80 12.58 38.59
C LYS A 18 -2.06 12.78 37.11
N ARG A 19 -3.31 13.07 36.75
CA ARG A 19 -3.71 13.27 35.36
C ARG A 19 -3.00 14.47 34.74
N LEU A 20 -3.04 15.62 35.43
CA LEU A 20 -2.35 16.84 34.97
C LEU A 20 -0.84 16.63 34.82
N TYR A 21 -0.22 15.93 35.79
CA TYR A 21 1.20 15.59 35.75
C TYR A 21 1.53 14.71 34.53
N LEU A 22 0.77 13.65 34.29
CA LEU A 22 1.01 12.77 33.15
C LEU A 22 0.79 13.49 31.82
N GLU A 23 -0.25 14.32 31.70
CA GLU A 23 -0.51 15.13 30.50
C GLU A 23 0.68 16.07 30.20
N SER A 24 1.21 16.77 31.21
CA SER A 24 2.39 17.62 31.04
C SER A 24 3.65 16.83 30.62
N LYS A 25 3.88 15.64 31.20
CA LYS A 25 5.02 14.78 30.85
C LYS A 25 4.91 14.19 29.45
N VAL A 26 3.68 13.90 28.98
CA VAL A 26 3.44 13.49 27.60
C VAL A 26 3.73 14.64 26.63
N MET A 27 3.28 15.86 26.95
CA MET A 27 3.59 17.04 26.12
C MET A 27 5.10 17.30 26.07
N GLU A 28 5.82 17.14 27.18
CA GLU A 28 7.28 17.21 27.23
C GLU A 28 7.94 16.15 26.34
N LEU A 29 7.48 14.89 26.38
CA LEU A 29 7.97 13.85 25.48
C LEU A 29 7.72 14.17 24.00
N ILE A 30 6.53 14.67 23.67
CA ILE A 30 6.19 15.07 22.30
C ILE A 30 7.11 16.20 21.84
N ALA A 31 7.30 17.23 22.66
CA ALA A 31 8.20 18.35 22.35
C ALA A 31 9.64 17.89 22.12
N LEU A 32 10.16 17.01 22.97
CA LEU A 32 11.51 16.43 22.81
C LEU A 32 11.65 15.60 21.53
N ARG A 33 10.63 14.81 21.17
CA ARG A 33 10.63 14.02 19.93
C ARG A 33 10.53 14.89 18.69
N LEU A 34 9.69 15.93 18.73
CA LEU A 34 9.57 16.88 17.64
C LEU A 34 10.84 17.71 17.47
N GLY A 35 11.47 18.15 18.56
CA GLY A 35 12.78 18.80 18.51
C GLY A 35 13.83 17.94 17.83
N GLN A 36 13.96 16.67 18.25
CA GLN A 36 14.86 15.71 17.60
C GLN A 36 14.52 15.48 16.12
N PHE A 37 13.24 15.43 15.78
CA PHE A 37 12.80 15.25 14.39
C PHE A 37 13.15 16.47 13.52
N LEU A 38 12.94 17.68 14.04
CA LEU A 38 13.26 18.93 13.36
C LEU A 38 14.78 19.17 13.25
N GLU A 39 15.55 18.84 14.28
CA GLU A 39 17.02 18.91 14.27
C GLU A 39 17.65 17.85 13.38
N ALA A 40 17.15 16.61 13.40
CA ALA A 40 17.55 15.56 12.47
C ALA A 40 17.20 15.93 11.01
N SER A 41 16.20 16.78 10.81
CA SER A 41 15.88 17.35 9.50
C SER A 41 16.85 18.48 9.07
N GLY A 42 17.57 19.09 10.02
CA GLY A 42 18.54 20.18 9.76
C GLY A 42 19.98 19.73 9.50
N GLY A 43 20.36 18.51 9.89
CA GLY A 43 21.74 18.01 9.84
C GLY A 43 22.10 17.03 8.71
N GLN A 44 21.13 16.67 7.87
CA GLN A 44 21.38 15.80 6.73
C GLN A 44 20.89 16.51 5.47
N LYS A 45 21.80 16.81 4.55
CA LYS A 45 21.48 17.11 3.14
C LYS A 45 20.71 15.90 2.55
N ARG A 46 19.43 15.76 2.88
CA ARG A 46 18.49 14.93 2.15
C ARG A 46 17.76 15.85 1.21
N SER A 47 18.29 16.00 0.01
CA SER A 47 17.46 16.39 -1.10
C SER A 47 17.71 15.48 -2.31
N PRO A 48 16.65 15.20 -3.09
CA PRO A 48 15.36 15.86 -3.03
C PRO A 48 14.28 14.97 -2.39
N SER A 49 13.46 15.58 -1.52
CA SER A 49 12.02 15.31 -1.53
C SER A 49 11.62 15.04 -2.98
N LEU A 50 11.18 13.82 -3.30
CA LEU A 50 10.92 13.37 -4.66
C LEU A 50 10.25 14.49 -5.45
N ARG A 51 10.80 14.85 -6.61
CA ARG A 51 10.14 15.84 -7.48
C ARG A 51 8.74 15.31 -7.80
N ALA A 52 7.75 16.18 -7.93
CA ALA A 52 6.37 15.76 -8.23
C ALA A 52 6.28 14.81 -9.44
N ASP A 53 7.13 15.05 -10.44
CA ASP A 53 7.29 14.22 -11.65
C ASP A 53 7.90 12.83 -11.36
N ASP A 54 8.82 12.72 -10.40
CA ASP A 54 9.36 11.42 -9.94
C ASP A 54 8.29 10.65 -9.15
N VAL A 55 7.47 11.34 -8.34
CA VAL A 55 6.33 10.74 -7.60
C VAL A 55 5.34 10.11 -8.58
N GLU A 56 4.92 10.86 -9.60
CA GLU A 56 4.02 10.38 -10.65
C GLU A 56 4.58 9.13 -11.35
N ARG A 57 5.87 9.12 -11.69
CA ARG A 57 6.54 7.95 -12.28
C ARG A 57 6.56 6.74 -11.34
N ILE A 58 6.73 6.95 -10.03
CA ILE A 58 6.68 5.87 -9.04
C ILE A 58 5.26 5.29 -8.93
N TYR A 59 4.22 6.13 -8.98
CA TYR A 59 2.84 5.65 -9.05
C TYR A 59 2.57 4.84 -10.32
N ARG A 60 3.08 5.27 -11.48
CA ARG A 60 3.02 4.47 -12.72
C ARG A 60 3.75 3.14 -12.59
N ALA A 61 4.89 3.10 -11.92
CA ALA A 61 5.60 1.85 -11.66
C ALA A 61 4.77 0.89 -10.81
N LYS A 62 4.07 1.41 -9.79
CA LYS A 62 3.10 0.64 -9.01
C LYS A 62 1.98 0.09 -9.89
N GLU A 63 1.40 0.88 -10.79
CA GLU A 63 0.33 0.41 -11.69
C GLU A 63 0.80 -0.74 -12.59
N ILE A 64 2.01 -0.62 -13.16
CA ILE A 64 2.60 -1.69 -13.97
C ILE A 64 2.77 -2.98 -13.16
N LEU A 65 3.17 -2.88 -11.89
CA LEU A 65 3.28 -4.05 -11.00
C LEU A 65 1.91 -4.68 -10.71
N LEU A 66 0.88 -3.87 -10.48
CA LEU A 66 -0.47 -4.36 -10.20
C LEU A 66 -1.12 -5.03 -11.41
N GLN A 67 -0.88 -4.51 -12.61
CA GLN A 67 -1.34 -5.12 -13.86
C GLN A 67 -0.63 -6.45 -14.16
N ASN A 68 0.61 -6.61 -13.68
CA ASN A 68 1.46 -7.78 -13.94
C ASN A 68 1.83 -8.50 -12.64
N LEU A 69 0.81 -8.85 -11.84
CA LEU A 69 1.01 -9.54 -10.55
C LEU A 69 1.66 -10.91 -10.73
N THR A 70 1.29 -11.65 -11.78
CA THR A 70 1.77 -13.00 -12.04
C THR A 70 3.24 -13.01 -12.50
N ASP A 71 3.55 -12.18 -13.49
CA ASP A 71 4.88 -12.06 -14.08
C ASP A 71 5.34 -10.59 -14.14
N PRO A 72 5.85 -10.05 -13.02
CA PRO A 72 6.26 -8.66 -12.92
C PRO A 72 7.57 -8.42 -13.69
N PRO A 73 7.77 -7.22 -14.27
CA PRO A 73 9.06 -6.87 -14.85
C PRO A 73 10.16 -6.85 -13.78
N TYR A 74 11.38 -7.24 -14.18
CA TYR A 74 12.57 -7.04 -13.35
C TYR A 74 12.76 -5.56 -13.00
N LEU A 75 13.41 -5.30 -11.86
CA LEU A 75 13.57 -3.95 -11.33
C LEU A 75 14.19 -2.97 -12.35
N ALA A 76 15.26 -3.40 -13.04
CA ALA A 76 15.92 -2.61 -14.09
C ALA A 76 14.98 -2.25 -15.25
N THR A 77 14.11 -3.19 -15.64
CA THR A 77 13.13 -2.98 -16.72
C THR A 77 11.99 -2.09 -16.26
N LEU A 78 11.53 -2.26 -15.01
CA LEU A 78 10.51 -1.41 -14.42
C LEU A 78 10.99 0.05 -14.33
N ALA A 79 12.22 0.26 -13.84
CA ALA A 79 12.83 1.57 -13.74
C ALA A 79 12.94 2.26 -15.11
N ARG A 80 13.43 1.53 -16.13
CA ARG A 80 13.50 2.03 -17.52
C ARG A 80 12.12 2.40 -18.08
N ARG A 81 11.08 1.57 -17.84
CA ARG A 81 9.71 1.83 -18.31
C ARG A 81 9.11 3.13 -17.77
N VAL A 82 9.49 3.53 -16.56
CA VAL A 82 9.00 4.77 -15.94
C VAL A 82 10.01 5.91 -16.01
N ALA A 83 11.07 5.77 -16.82
CA ALA A 83 12.14 6.76 -16.96
C ALA A 83 12.80 7.17 -15.62
N LEU A 84 12.99 6.20 -14.71
CA LEU A 84 13.75 6.36 -13.47
C LEU A 84 14.98 5.45 -13.47
N ASN A 85 15.96 5.78 -12.64
CA ASN A 85 17.01 4.84 -12.26
C ASN A 85 16.54 3.95 -11.10
N GLU A 86 17.19 2.79 -10.92
CA GLU A 86 16.80 1.83 -9.87
C GLU A 86 16.91 2.41 -8.45
N HIS A 87 17.89 3.28 -8.20
CA HIS A 87 18.09 3.88 -6.89
C HIS A 87 16.89 4.78 -6.52
N LYS A 88 16.50 5.69 -7.41
CA LYS A 88 15.31 6.54 -7.25
C LYS A 88 14.05 5.73 -7.09
N LEU A 89 13.90 4.63 -7.84
CA LEU A 89 12.74 3.76 -7.71
C LEU A 89 12.69 3.08 -6.33
N LYS A 90 13.82 2.56 -5.83
CA LYS A 90 13.90 1.94 -4.49
C LYS A 90 13.64 2.94 -3.37
N VAL A 91 14.27 4.11 -3.44
CA VAL A 91 14.08 5.20 -2.47
C VAL A 91 12.63 5.67 -2.50
N GLY A 92 12.11 5.90 -3.70
CA GLY A 92 10.74 6.34 -3.91
C GLY A 92 9.68 5.38 -3.39
N PHE A 93 9.85 4.08 -3.58
CA PHE A 93 8.95 3.08 -3.00
C PHE A 93 9.00 3.06 -1.47
N ARG A 94 10.19 3.28 -0.87
CA ARG A 94 10.32 3.39 0.58
C ARG A 94 9.68 4.65 1.12
N GLU A 95 9.81 5.77 0.44
CA GLU A 95 9.24 7.05 0.88
C GLU A 95 7.73 7.14 0.67
N LEU A 96 7.19 6.56 -0.41
CA LEU A 96 5.77 6.67 -0.76
C LEU A 96 4.92 5.51 -0.23
N PHE A 97 5.51 4.33 -0.01
CA PHE A 97 4.77 3.11 0.36
C PHE A 97 5.37 2.37 1.56
N ASP A 98 6.38 2.93 2.23
CA ASP A 98 7.07 2.33 3.38
C ASP A 98 7.57 0.89 3.14
N THR A 99 7.84 0.54 1.89
CA THR A 99 8.25 -0.82 1.52
C THR A 99 9.20 -0.81 0.32
N THR A 100 9.75 -1.98 0.01
CA THR A 100 10.53 -2.17 -1.22
C THR A 100 9.61 -2.46 -2.39
N VAL A 101 10.09 -2.27 -3.63
CA VAL A 101 9.33 -2.59 -4.85
C VAL A 101 8.76 -4.01 -4.83
N PHE A 102 9.60 -5.01 -4.51
CA PHE A 102 9.16 -6.41 -4.42
C PHE A 102 8.39 -6.73 -3.13
N GLY A 103 8.64 -5.98 -2.05
CA GLY A 103 7.82 -6.04 -0.83
C GLY A 103 6.38 -5.61 -1.12
N TYR A 104 6.20 -4.53 -1.87
CA TYR A 104 4.89 -4.06 -2.32
C TYR A 104 4.19 -5.12 -3.15
N LEU A 105 4.87 -5.66 -4.17
CA LEU A 105 4.33 -6.74 -4.99
C LEU A 105 3.90 -7.95 -4.14
N HIS A 106 4.74 -8.34 -3.19
CA HIS A 106 4.45 -9.48 -2.31
C HIS A 106 3.17 -9.26 -1.50
N THR A 107 3.01 -8.08 -0.90
CA THR A 107 1.79 -7.69 -0.18
C THR A 107 0.56 -7.82 -1.09
N GLN A 108 0.64 -7.29 -2.30
CA GLN A 108 -0.47 -7.30 -3.25
C GLN A 108 -0.85 -8.72 -3.70
N ARG A 109 0.15 -9.59 -3.90
CA ARG A 109 -0.08 -11.02 -4.16
C ARG A 109 -0.81 -11.72 -3.00
N MET A 110 -0.44 -11.41 -1.76
CA MET A 110 -1.07 -12.00 -0.56
C MET A 110 -2.52 -11.52 -0.38
N GLU A 111 -2.78 -10.23 -0.61
CA GLU A 111 -4.13 -9.67 -0.58
C GLU A 111 -5.02 -10.29 -1.65
N ARG A 112 -4.51 -10.43 -2.88
CA ARG A 112 -5.26 -11.08 -3.96
C ARG A 112 -5.51 -12.56 -3.66
N ALA A 113 -4.54 -13.26 -3.11
CA ALA A 113 -4.69 -14.67 -2.73
C ALA A 113 -5.76 -14.85 -1.66
N LYS A 114 -5.81 -13.95 -0.66
CA LYS A 114 -6.86 -13.94 0.35
C LYS A 114 -8.24 -13.78 -0.28
N GLN A 115 -8.43 -12.80 -1.16
CA GLN A 115 -9.72 -12.58 -1.84
C GLN A 115 -10.18 -13.81 -2.63
N LEU A 116 -9.26 -14.49 -3.33
CA LEU A 116 -9.56 -15.69 -4.09
C LEU A 116 -9.90 -16.88 -3.19
N LEU A 117 -9.25 -17.00 -2.03
CA LEU A 117 -9.59 -18.00 -1.02
C LEU A 117 -10.99 -17.75 -0.44
N GLU A 118 -11.30 -16.50 -0.07
CA GLU A 118 -12.61 -16.12 0.47
C GLU A 118 -13.74 -16.31 -0.55
N ALA A 119 -13.46 -16.18 -1.85
CA ALA A 119 -14.42 -16.45 -2.91
C ALA A 119 -14.74 -17.95 -3.10
N GLY A 120 -13.87 -18.85 -2.65
CA GLY A 120 -14.12 -20.31 -2.62
C GLY A 120 -14.19 -21.02 -3.98
N SER A 121 -13.97 -20.33 -5.10
CA SER A 121 -14.14 -20.89 -6.46
C SER A 121 -12.89 -21.55 -7.06
N MET A 122 -11.75 -21.49 -6.36
CA MET A 122 -10.45 -21.93 -6.90
C MET A 122 -9.71 -22.84 -5.91
N THR A 123 -8.95 -23.81 -6.45
CA THR A 123 -8.06 -24.65 -5.65
C THR A 123 -6.84 -23.86 -5.18
N ILE A 124 -6.22 -24.28 -4.07
CA ILE A 124 -5.01 -23.62 -3.53
C ILE A 124 -3.87 -23.56 -4.56
N ILE A 125 -3.75 -24.59 -5.41
CA ILE A 125 -2.74 -24.63 -6.49
C ILE A 125 -3.05 -23.58 -7.55
N ALA A 126 -4.32 -23.49 -8.00
CA ALA A 126 -4.74 -22.51 -8.99
C ALA A 126 -4.59 -21.08 -8.46
N ILE A 127 -4.88 -20.85 -7.18
CA ILE A 127 -4.67 -19.54 -6.53
C ILE A 127 -3.19 -19.18 -6.52
N ALA A 128 -2.30 -20.10 -6.13
CA ALA A 128 -0.86 -19.88 -6.13
C ALA A 128 -0.34 -19.47 -7.51
N GLN A 129 -0.76 -20.18 -8.57
CA GLN A 129 -0.39 -19.85 -9.95
C GLN A 129 -0.93 -18.49 -10.38
N THR A 130 -2.20 -18.21 -10.07
CA THR A 130 -2.87 -16.94 -10.44
C THR A 130 -2.15 -15.74 -9.83
N VAL A 131 -1.72 -15.84 -8.57
CA VAL A 131 -1.00 -14.76 -7.89
C VAL A 131 0.52 -14.75 -8.16
N GLY A 132 1.02 -15.58 -9.08
CA GLY A 132 2.42 -15.53 -9.53
C GLY A 132 3.42 -16.36 -8.72
N TYR A 133 2.97 -17.45 -8.09
CA TYR A 133 3.84 -18.45 -7.47
C TYR A 133 3.90 -19.71 -8.33
N ALA A 134 5.11 -20.09 -8.74
CA ALA A 134 5.35 -21.32 -9.49
C ALA A 134 5.10 -22.58 -8.66
N ASN A 135 5.31 -22.52 -7.34
CA ASN A 135 5.24 -23.67 -6.44
C ASN A 135 4.34 -23.40 -5.24
N ARG A 136 3.40 -24.33 -5.01
CA ARG A 136 2.45 -24.34 -3.90
C ARG A 136 3.13 -24.22 -2.53
N SER A 137 4.26 -24.89 -2.31
CA SER A 137 4.97 -24.89 -1.02
C SER A 137 5.52 -23.51 -0.68
N HIS A 138 6.09 -22.81 -1.67
CA HIS A 138 6.55 -21.43 -1.50
C HIS A 138 5.39 -20.47 -1.23
N PHE A 139 4.28 -20.63 -1.95
CA PHE A 139 3.06 -19.88 -1.69
C PHE A 139 2.54 -20.11 -0.26
N ALA A 140 2.42 -21.36 0.17
CA ALA A 140 1.89 -21.70 1.49
C ALA A 140 2.78 -21.17 2.63
N ALA A 141 4.11 -21.23 2.47
CA ALA A 141 5.04 -20.66 3.43
C ALA A 141 4.91 -19.13 3.52
N ALA A 142 4.80 -18.46 2.38
CA ALA A 142 4.63 -17.01 2.32
C ALA A 142 3.27 -16.56 2.87
N PHE A 143 2.19 -17.27 2.53
CA PHE A 143 0.85 -17.01 3.04
C PHE A 143 0.79 -17.18 4.56
N ARG A 144 1.40 -18.24 5.10
CA ARG A 144 1.49 -18.45 6.55
C ARG A 144 2.28 -17.35 7.25
N LYS A 145 3.38 -16.88 6.64
CA LYS A 145 4.15 -15.74 7.18
C LYS A 145 3.30 -14.46 7.25
N TRP A 146 2.42 -14.24 6.27
CA TRP A 146 1.62 -13.02 6.16
C TRP A 146 0.31 -13.03 6.99
N PHE A 147 -0.34 -14.18 7.08
CA PHE A 147 -1.66 -14.32 7.72
C PHE A 147 -1.64 -15.16 9.01
N GLY A 148 -0.49 -15.72 9.40
CA GLY A 148 -0.34 -16.54 10.60
C GLY A 148 -0.90 -17.96 10.48
N ALA A 149 -1.65 -18.26 9.41
CA ALA A 149 -2.24 -19.57 9.17
C ALA A 149 -1.95 -20.04 7.74
N ASN A 150 -1.94 -21.35 7.52
CA ASN A 150 -1.83 -21.90 6.18
C ASN A 150 -3.14 -21.65 5.38
N PRO A 151 -3.08 -21.62 4.02
CA PRO A 151 -4.26 -21.34 3.20
C PRO A 151 -5.46 -22.27 3.46
N MET A 152 -5.21 -23.54 3.79
CA MET A 152 -6.25 -24.55 4.03
C MET A 152 -6.99 -24.31 5.37
N ALA A 153 -6.25 -24.01 6.43
CA ALA A 153 -6.78 -23.64 7.74
C ALA A 153 -7.48 -22.26 7.70
N TYR A 154 -7.03 -21.38 6.79
CA TYR A 154 -7.68 -20.09 6.57
C TYR A 154 -9.11 -20.24 6.03
N LEU A 155 -9.36 -21.21 5.13
CA LEU A 155 -10.71 -21.52 4.63
C LEU A 155 -11.64 -22.05 5.73
N GLY A 156 -11.14 -22.91 6.61
CA GLY A 156 -11.94 -23.47 7.72
C GLY A 156 -12.30 -22.44 8.81
N THR A 157 -11.57 -21.33 8.91
CA THR A 157 -11.77 -20.29 9.93
C THR A 157 -12.58 -19.07 9.43
N SER A 158 -12.54 -18.78 8.12
CA SER A 158 -13.27 -17.66 7.51
C SER A 158 -14.80 -17.85 7.50
N SER A 159 -15.29 -19.07 7.70
CA SER A 159 -16.73 -19.34 7.90
C SER A 159 -17.27 -18.84 9.27
N ARG A 160 -16.43 -18.35 10.20
CA ARG A 160 -16.86 -17.93 11.55
C ARG A 160 -16.58 -16.48 11.95
N LYS A 161 -15.68 -15.73 11.31
CA LYS A 161 -15.31 -14.36 11.73
C LYS A 161 -14.90 -13.45 10.58
N GLY A 162 -15.88 -12.90 9.86
CA GLY A 162 -15.69 -11.74 8.98
C GLY A 162 -16.03 -10.46 9.72
N GLY A 163 -15.05 -9.60 10.03
CA GLY A 163 -15.36 -8.24 10.52
C GLY A 163 -14.18 -7.48 11.09
N LEU A 164 -13.44 -8.04 12.04
CA LEU A 164 -12.56 -7.23 12.90
C LEU A 164 -11.10 -7.08 12.39
N SER A 165 -10.58 -8.05 11.63
CA SER A 165 -9.18 -8.03 11.17
C SER A 165 -8.91 -7.08 10.00
N VAL A 166 -9.94 -6.74 9.21
CA VAL A 166 -9.81 -5.87 8.03
C VAL A 166 -9.70 -4.40 8.45
N ALA A 167 -10.51 -3.99 9.44
CA ALA A 167 -10.55 -2.61 9.92
C ALA A 167 -9.25 -2.15 10.59
N VAL A 168 -8.56 -3.03 11.32
CA VAL A 168 -7.28 -2.68 11.97
C VAL A 168 -6.15 -2.55 10.94
N ARG A 169 -6.21 -3.28 9.82
CA ARG A 169 -5.24 -3.17 8.72
C ARG A 169 -5.44 -1.90 7.90
N ASP A 170 -6.70 -1.52 7.63
CA ASP A 170 -7.06 -0.25 6.98
C ASP A 170 -6.58 0.98 7.79
N LEU A 171 -6.48 0.82 9.12
CA LEU A 171 -6.01 1.86 10.05
C LEU A 171 -4.47 1.96 10.14
N ILE A 172 -3.74 0.85 9.95
CA ILE A 172 -2.26 0.82 10.01
C ILE A 172 -1.62 1.10 8.64
N PHE A 173 -2.26 0.71 7.54
CA PHE A 173 -1.68 0.79 6.18
C PHE A 173 -2.39 1.76 5.22
N GLY A 174 -3.29 2.60 5.73
CA GLY A 174 -3.89 3.70 4.95
C GLY A 174 -4.89 3.22 3.91
N SER A 175 -6.16 3.09 4.30
CA SER A 175 -7.26 2.89 3.36
C SER A 175 -7.58 4.18 2.58
N ARG A 176 -7.29 4.19 1.28
CA ARG A 176 -8.26 4.42 0.17
C ARG A 176 -7.57 4.94 -1.09
N GLY A 177 -7.41 4.04 -2.05
CA GLY A 177 -7.44 4.38 -3.46
C GLY A 177 -8.76 5.08 -3.78
N GLY A 178 -8.66 6.18 -4.53
CA GLY A 178 -9.78 7.02 -4.94
C GLY A 178 -10.89 6.21 -5.60
N ARG A 179 -12.12 6.49 -5.17
CA ARG A 179 -13.34 6.05 -5.86
C ARG A 179 -13.34 6.65 -7.26
N GLU A 180 -13.09 5.80 -8.24
CA GLU A 180 -13.43 6.01 -9.63
C GLU A 180 -14.97 6.03 -9.76
N ARG A 181 -15.55 7.23 -9.69
CA ARG A 181 -16.97 7.43 -10.03
C ARG A 181 -17.08 7.68 -11.54
N LYS A 182 -17.54 6.64 -12.23
CA LYS A 182 -18.47 6.68 -13.38
C LYS A 182 -18.60 8.03 -14.10
N ARG A 183 -18.13 8.08 -15.35
CA ARG A 183 -18.96 8.55 -16.47
C ARG A 183 -18.87 7.52 -17.60
N ARG A 184 -19.90 6.66 -17.69
CA ARG A 184 -20.22 5.89 -18.89
C ARG A 184 -20.94 6.80 -19.89
N ALA A 185 -20.79 6.43 -21.16
CA ALA A 185 -21.68 6.63 -22.29
C ALA A 185 -21.69 8.02 -22.94
N PHE A 186 -21.07 8.11 -24.11
CA PHE A 186 -21.86 8.29 -25.34
C PHE A 186 -21.11 7.65 -26.51
N SER A 187 -21.54 6.44 -26.88
CA SER A 187 -21.34 5.86 -28.19
C SER A 187 -22.59 6.20 -29.01
N VAL A 188 -22.43 6.98 -30.09
CA VAL A 188 -23.39 6.91 -31.21
C VAL A 188 -22.57 6.92 -32.50
N SER A 189 -22.71 5.81 -33.21
CA SER A 189 -22.20 5.51 -34.54
C SER A 189 -22.74 6.47 -35.63
N PRO A 190 -22.13 6.48 -36.82
CA PRO A 190 -22.51 7.36 -37.92
C PRO A 190 -23.57 6.72 -38.83
N GLU A 191 -24.63 7.44 -39.18
CA GLU A 191 -25.58 7.09 -40.25
C GLU A 191 -26.13 8.37 -40.92
N LEU A 192 -25.71 8.56 -42.17
CA LEU A 192 -26.47 8.97 -43.37
C LEU A 192 -27.60 10.03 -43.31
N GLY A 193 -27.50 11.05 -44.17
CA GLY A 193 -28.64 11.95 -44.48
C GLY A 193 -28.36 13.12 -45.43
N THR A 194 -28.21 12.83 -46.73
CA THR A 194 -28.69 13.61 -47.89
C THR A 194 -28.73 15.16 -47.87
N LYS A 195 -28.00 15.80 -48.81
CA LYS A 195 -28.58 16.83 -49.71
C LYS A 195 -27.95 16.79 -51.11
N ARG A 196 -28.82 16.51 -52.10
CA ARG A 196 -28.65 16.76 -53.53
C ARG A 196 -28.57 18.27 -53.83
N SER A 197 -27.87 18.65 -54.91
CA SER A 197 -28.40 19.40 -56.08
C SER A 197 -27.24 20.00 -56.89
N ARG A 198 -26.91 19.46 -58.08
CA ARG A 198 -27.22 19.97 -59.45
C ARG A 198 -26.87 21.44 -59.68
N TYR A 199 -25.86 21.72 -60.53
CA TYR A 199 -25.96 22.09 -61.95
C TYR A 199 -24.58 22.54 -62.49
N GLY A 200 -24.27 22.20 -63.75
CA GLY A 200 -23.14 22.74 -64.54
C GLY A 200 -23.40 24.18 -65.00
N PRO A 201 -22.75 24.69 -66.07
CA PRO A 201 -22.20 23.99 -67.23
C PRO A 201 -20.68 23.85 -67.25
#